data_AF-A0A7J8TSM6-F1
#
_entry.id   AF-A0A7J8TSM6-F1
#
_cell.length_a   1.000
_cell.length_b   1.000
_cell.length_c   1.000
_cell.angle_alpha   90.00
_cell.angle_beta   90.00
_cell.angle_gamma   90.00
#
_symmetry.space_group_name_H-M   'P 1'
#
loop_
_entity.id
_entity.type
_entity.pdbx_description
1 polymer ?
#
loop_
_entity_poly.entity_id
_entity_poly.type
_entity_poly.pdbx_seq_one_letter_code
_entity_poly.pdbx_strand_id
1 'polypeptide(L)'
;CIHLQNPKLRSLAQPPTAVTSDDRKKALRSSTCGSSGETLSSDLISRFVKQSNMAAASSSSTESPKTTTERRGIPGAQFVEDVETYLTQTGFDVNSALAFLQERLQQYKLVEMKLLAQQRDLQAKIPDIEKCLDVVATLEAKKGTGEALIADFEVSEGIYSRACIEDNDSVCLWLGANVMLEYSCEEATLLLKKNLENAKASLEVLIADLLFLRDQVTVTQ
;
A
#
# COMPACT_ATOMS: atom_id res chain seq x y z
N CYS A 1 -6.27 -14.72 -13.57
CA CYS A 1 -6.55 -13.47 -14.29
C CYS A 1 -5.86 -12.29 -13.60
N ILE A 2 -4.61 -12.01 -13.98
CA ILE A 2 -3.83 -10.91 -13.41
C ILE A 2 -4.08 -9.69 -14.32
N HIS A 3 -4.97 -8.79 -13.90
CA HIS A 3 -5.10 -7.50 -14.56
C HIS A 3 -3.96 -6.60 -14.08
N LEU A 4 -2.83 -6.70 -14.79
CA LEU A 4 -1.68 -5.82 -14.69
C LEU A 4 -2.01 -4.46 -15.32
N GLN A 5 -2.76 -3.62 -14.60
CA GLN A 5 -2.98 -2.22 -14.96
C GLN A 5 -1.93 -1.30 -14.31
N ASN A 6 -0.66 -1.71 -14.40
CA ASN A 6 0.46 -0.86 -13.97
C ASN A 6 1.39 -0.54 -15.15
N PRO A 7 1.26 0.64 -15.78
CA PRO A 7 2.02 1.01 -16.98
C PRO A 7 3.52 1.19 -16.75
N LYS A 8 4.00 1.19 -15.49
CA LYS A 8 5.43 1.36 -15.17
C LYS A 8 6.27 0.08 -15.20
N LEU A 9 5.66 -1.09 -15.38
CA LEU A 9 6.39 -2.38 -15.46
C LEU A 9 6.66 -2.83 -16.91
N ARG A 10 6.25 -2.04 -17.92
CA ARG A 10 6.33 -2.40 -19.35
C ARG A 10 7.76 -2.49 -19.93
N SER A 11 8.81 -2.03 -19.23
CA SER A 11 10.17 -1.97 -19.80
C SER A 11 11.14 -3.07 -19.33
N LEU A 12 10.72 -4.01 -18.47
CA LEU A 12 11.62 -5.01 -17.87
C LEU A 12 11.19 -6.46 -18.07
N ALA A 13 10.16 -6.71 -18.88
CA ALA A 13 9.72 -8.07 -19.19
C ALA A 13 10.64 -8.72 -20.23
N GLN A 14 11.77 -9.26 -19.77
CA GLN A 14 12.37 -10.42 -20.45
C GLN A 14 11.49 -11.65 -20.19
N PRO A 15 11.33 -12.55 -21.18
CA PRO A 15 10.48 -13.72 -21.03
C PRO A 15 11.01 -14.65 -19.93
N PRO A 16 10.15 -15.22 -19.06
CA PRO A 16 10.59 -16.23 -18.12
C PRO A 16 10.94 -17.50 -18.90
N THR A 17 12.20 -17.92 -18.80
CA THR A 17 12.60 -19.28 -19.20
C THR A 17 11.83 -20.27 -18.34
N ALA A 18 10.89 -20.98 -18.95
CA ALA A 18 10.19 -22.09 -18.33
C ALA A 18 11.21 -23.19 -17.98
N VAL A 19 11.43 -23.41 -16.68
CA VAL A 19 12.13 -24.61 -16.20
C VAL A 19 11.04 -25.63 -15.91
N THR A 20 10.91 -26.62 -16.79
CA THR A 20 10.04 -27.77 -16.60
C THR A 20 10.59 -28.66 -15.48
N SER A 21 9.69 -29.41 -14.85
CA SER A 21 9.83 -30.11 -13.57
C SER A 21 10.84 -31.29 -13.53
N ASP A 22 11.72 -31.46 -14.51
CA ASP A 22 12.66 -32.60 -14.58
C ASP A 22 14.12 -32.29 -14.17
N ASP A 23 14.48 -31.03 -13.87
CA ASP A 23 15.86 -30.65 -13.50
C ASP A 23 16.14 -30.56 -11.98
N ARG A 24 15.39 -31.28 -11.15
CA ARG A 24 15.53 -31.21 -9.67
C ARG A 24 16.78 -31.88 -9.08
N LYS A 25 17.74 -32.38 -9.87
CA LYS A 25 18.95 -33.05 -9.34
C LYS A 25 20.23 -32.82 -10.15
N LYS A 26 20.59 -31.59 -10.56
CA LYS A 26 21.97 -31.34 -11.01
C LYS A 26 22.45 -29.88 -11.08
N ALA A 27 22.42 -29.12 -9.99
CA ALA A 27 23.21 -27.88 -9.94
C ALA A 27 23.55 -27.43 -8.52
N LEU A 28 24.15 -28.32 -7.73
CA LEU A 28 24.95 -27.92 -6.58
C LEU A 28 26.41 -28.31 -6.88
N ARG A 29 27.17 -27.38 -7.50
CA ARG A 29 28.63 -27.20 -7.34
C ARG A 29 29.17 -26.09 -8.26
N SER A 30 29.60 -25.02 -7.60
CA SER A 30 30.73 -24.12 -7.93
C SER A 30 30.81 -23.45 -9.31
N SER A 31 30.78 -22.12 -9.31
CA SER A 31 31.98 -21.33 -9.62
C SER A 31 31.84 -19.88 -9.17
N THR A 32 32.89 -19.42 -8.51
CA THR A 32 33.14 -18.07 -7.97
C THR A 32 33.76 -17.19 -9.05
N CYS A 33 33.24 -15.98 -9.24
CA CYS A 33 33.88 -14.75 -9.77
C CYS A 33 32.77 -13.68 -9.81
N GLY A 34 32.77 -12.51 -9.19
CA GLY A 34 33.84 -11.58 -8.82
C GLY A 34 33.61 -10.24 -9.53
N SER A 35 32.75 -9.35 -8.98
CA SER A 35 32.90 -7.88 -8.99
C SER A 35 31.60 -7.13 -8.60
N SER A 36 31.70 -6.39 -7.49
CA SER A 36 31.30 -4.98 -7.30
C SER A 36 29.95 -4.51 -7.89
N GLY A 37 28.94 -4.29 -7.04
CA GLY A 37 27.69 -3.63 -7.43
C GLY A 37 26.63 -3.53 -6.33
N GLU A 38 26.79 -2.57 -5.44
CA GLU A 38 25.72 -1.76 -4.80
C GLU A 38 24.65 -2.46 -3.94
N THR A 39 24.94 -2.52 -2.64
CA THR A 39 24.02 -2.89 -1.55
C THR A 39 23.05 -1.77 -1.16
N LEU A 40 22.24 -1.26 -2.10
CA LEU A 40 21.23 -0.22 -1.81
C LEU A 40 19.78 -0.74 -1.84
N SER A 41 19.55 -2.00 -2.19
CA SER A 41 18.20 -2.56 -2.39
C SER A 41 17.63 -3.25 -1.14
N SER A 42 18.46 -3.89 -0.32
CA SER A 42 18.02 -4.57 0.90
C SER A 42 17.53 -3.61 1.99
N ASP A 43 18.13 -2.42 2.07
CA ASP A 43 17.71 -1.37 3.01
C ASP A 43 16.35 -0.76 2.66
N LEU A 44 16.00 -0.70 1.37
CA LEU A 44 14.70 -0.20 0.91
C LEU A 44 13.57 -1.19 1.22
N ILE A 45 13.84 -2.49 1.04
CA ILE A 45 12.89 -3.57 1.31
C ILE A 45 12.64 -3.69 2.82
N SER A 46 13.68 -3.56 3.65
CA SER A 46 13.56 -3.53 5.11
C SER A 46 12.75 -2.31 5.59
N ARG A 47 12.92 -1.13 4.97
CA ARG A 47 12.13 0.08 5.30
C ARG A 47 10.66 -0.03 4.92
N PHE A 48 10.33 -0.69 3.82
CA PHE A 48 8.93 -0.86 3.37
C PHE A 48 8.14 -1.78 4.30
N VAL A 49 8.75 -2.89 4.75
CA VAL A 49 8.13 -3.78 5.76
C VAL A 49 8.04 -3.10 7.12
N LYS A 50 9.05 -2.31 7.52
CA LYS A 50 9.10 -1.62 8.82
C LYS A 50 8.11 -0.45 8.93
N GLN A 51 7.74 0.19 7.82
CA GLN A 51 6.72 1.24 7.78
C GLN A 51 5.32 0.72 8.18
N SER A 52 5.09 -0.59 8.03
CA SER A 52 3.82 -1.24 8.38
C SER A 52 3.68 -1.56 9.87
N ASN A 53 4.75 -1.45 10.68
CA ASN A 53 4.79 -1.99 12.04
C ASN A 53 5.24 -0.99 13.15
N MET A 54 5.17 0.32 12.90
CA MET A 54 5.68 1.37 13.82
C MET A 54 4.63 2.43 14.23
N ALA A 55 3.34 2.08 14.24
CA ALA A 55 2.28 3.02 14.64
C ALA A 55 1.86 2.92 16.13
N ALA A 56 2.63 2.25 16.99
CA ALA A 56 2.29 2.09 18.40
C ALA A 56 3.53 2.19 19.31
N ALA A 57 3.86 3.40 19.76
CA ALA A 57 4.34 3.70 21.12
C ALA A 57 4.96 5.12 21.18
N SER A 58 4.29 6.05 21.86
CA SER A 58 4.84 6.71 23.07
C SER A 58 3.81 7.70 23.60
N SER A 59 3.53 7.62 24.90
CA SER A 59 2.65 8.52 25.64
C SER A 59 3.37 8.99 26.89
N SER A 60 3.54 10.30 27.06
CA SER A 60 3.67 10.93 28.38
C SER A 60 2.78 12.17 28.42
N SER A 61 2.11 12.34 29.55
CA SER A 61 0.94 13.18 29.80
C SER A 61 1.31 14.50 30.49
N THR A 62 0.54 15.59 30.24
CA THR A 62 0.15 16.64 31.20
C THR A 62 -1.02 17.48 30.60
N GLU A 63 -2.03 17.84 31.41
CA GLU A 63 -3.35 18.41 31.04
C GLU A 63 -3.46 19.96 31.04
N SER A 64 -4.36 20.48 30.16
CA SER A 64 -5.10 21.78 30.13
C SER A 64 -4.69 22.83 29.07
N PRO A 65 -5.61 23.68 28.52
CA PRO A 65 -7.01 23.48 28.15
C PRO A 65 -7.23 23.56 26.60
N LYS A 66 -8.16 22.75 26.06
CA LYS A 66 -8.59 22.70 24.64
C LYS A 66 -7.46 22.65 23.58
N THR A 67 -6.41 21.86 23.80
CA THR A 67 -5.43 21.58 22.76
C THR A 67 -5.90 20.37 21.94
N THR A 68 -6.31 20.62 20.71
CA THR A 68 -6.59 19.59 19.70
C THR A 68 -5.43 18.58 19.64
N THR A 69 -5.76 17.34 19.98
CA THR A 69 -4.86 16.20 20.13
C THR A 69 -3.98 16.01 18.90
N GLU A 70 -2.68 15.81 19.12
CA GLU A 70 -1.71 15.53 18.07
C GLU A 70 -2.07 14.22 17.36
N ARG A 71 -2.22 14.29 16.03
CA ARG A 71 -2.46 13.12 15.17
C ARG A 71 -1.28 13.00 14.21
N ARG A 72 -0.57 11.87 14.25
CA ARG A 72 0.61 11.56 13.43
C ARG A 72 1.79 12.55 13.57
N GLY A 73 1.97 13.14 14.75
CA GLY A 73 3.02 14.14 15.00
C GLY A 73 2.74 15.51 14.38
N ILE A 74 1.50 15.74 13.94
CA ILE A 74 1.05 17.05 13.48
C ILE A 74 0.27 17.72 14.61
N PRO A 75 0.75 18.86 15.13
CA PRO A 75 0.05 19.60 16.18
C PRO A 75 -1.31 20.08 15.67
N GLY A 76 -2.36 19.93 16.47
CA GLY A 76 -3.68 20.48 16.14
C GLY A 76 -3.69 22.02 16.17
N ALA A 77 -4.38 22.63 15.23
CA ALA A 77 -4.57 24.07 15.08
C ALA A 77 -5.21 24.68 16.33
N GLN A 78 -4.64 25.79 16.79
CA GLN A 78 -5.19 26.55 17.90
C GLN A 78 -6.25 27.51 17.36
N PHE A 79 -7.46 27.43 17.89
CA PHE A 79 -8.51 28.37 17.53
C PHE A 79 -8.25 29.73 18.18
N VAL A 80 -8.27 30.80 17.39
CA VAL A 80 -8.04 32.16 17.86
C VAL A 80 -9.38 32.89 17.98
N GLU A 81 -9.89 33.01 19.21
CA GLU A 81 -11.14 33.73 19.50
C GLU A 81 -10.96 35.26 19.48
N ASP A 82 -9.82 35.74 20.01
CA ASP A 82 -9.47 37.16 20.06
C ASP A 82 -8.03 37.39 19.59
N VAL A 83 -7.88 38.26 18.57
CA VAL A 83 -6.61 38.51 17.89
C VAL A 83 -5.64 39.29 18.79
N GLU A 84 -6.15 40.23 19.59
CA GLU A 84 -5.30 41.05 20.48
C GLU A 84 -4.70 40.19 21.61
N THR A 85 -5.52 39.33 22.21
CA THR A 85 -5.06 38.34 23.19
C THR A 85 -4.05 37.36 22.58
N TYR A 86 -4.27 36.88 21.36
CA TYR A 86 -3.34 35.96 20.68
C TYR A 86 -1.98 36.59 20.40
N LEU A 87 -1.94 37.82 19.87
CA LEU A 87 -0.69 38.54 19.61
C LEU A 87 0.06 38.84 20.91
N THR A 88 -0.65 39.18 21.98
CA THR A 88 -0.04 39.46 23.29
C THR A 88 0.53 38.19 23.93
N GLN A 89 -0.14 37.05 23.79
CA GLN A 89 0.33 35.76 24.32
C GLN A 89 1.49 35.17 23.52
N THR A 90 1.48 35.33 22.19
CA THR A 90 2.51 34.78 21.30
C THR A 90 3.72 35.72 21.14
N GLY A 91 3.55 37.01 21.41
CA GLY A 91 4.60 38.02 21.26
C GLY A 91 4.93 38.35 19.80
N PHE A 92 4.09 37.96 18.85
CA PHE A 92 4.29 38.24 17.43
C PHE A 92 3.76 39.61 17.02
N ASP A 93 4.39 40.22 16.02
CA ASP A 93 3.74 41.28 15.25
C ASP A 93 2.70 40.69 14.28
N VAL A 94 1.76 41.51 13.83
CA VAL A 94 0.63 41.09 12.97
C VAL A 94 1.11 40.34 11.72
N ASN A 95 2.19 40.80 11.07
CA ASN A 95 2.67 40.17 9.84
C ASN A 95 3.34 38.83 10.12
N SER A 96 4.12 38.73 11.19
CA SER A 96 4.73 37.45 11.61
C SER A 96 3.69 36.42 12.04
N ALA A 97 2.63 36.84 12.75
CA ALA A 97 1.53 35.96 13.13
C ALA A 97 0.79 35.41 11.90
N LEU A 98 0.50 36.27 10.91
CA LEU A 98 -0.11 35.86 9.66
C LEU A 98 0.80 34.90 8.87
N ALA A 99 2.10 35.18 8.78
CA ALA A 99 3.05 34.31 8.10
C ALA A 99 3.12 32.93 8.76
N PHE A 100 3.12 32.87 10.09
CA PHE A 100 3.11 31.62 10.85
C PHE A 100 1.85 30.78 10.59
N LEU A 101 0.66 31.39 10.62
CA LEU A 101 -0.60 30.70 10.33
C LEU A 101 -0.65 30.21 8.87
N GLN A 102 -0.16 31.02 7.92
CA GLN A 102 -0.07 30.63 6.51
C GLN A 102 0.88 29.45 6.28
N GLU A 103 2.06 29.44 6.91
CA GLU A 103 3.00 28.33 6.85
C GLU A 103 2.34 27.04 7.38
N ARG A 104 1.66 27.13 8.51
CA ARG A 104 0.98 26.00 9.14
C ARG A 104 -0.16 25.46 8.28
N LEU A 105 -0.94 26.34 7.67
CA LEU A 105 -1.98 25.97 6.71
C LEU A 105 -1.38 25.26 5.49
N GLN A 106 -0.23 25.71 5.00
CA GLN A 106 0.47 25.05 3.90
C GLN A 106 0.96 23.65 4.30
N GLN A 107 1.44 23.47 5.53
CA GLN A 107 1.84 22.17 6.06
C GLN A 107 0.66 21.19 6.11
N TYR A 108 -0.51 21.60 6.61
CA TYR A 108 -1.71 20.77 6.62
C TYR A 108 -2.11 20.33 5.21
N LYS A 109 -2.14 21.24 4.24
CA LYS A 109 -2.47 20.94 2.84
C LYS A 109 -1.52 19.94 2.20
N LEU A 110 -0.22 20.04 2.49
CA LEU A 110 0.77 19.10 1.96
C LEU A 110 0.56 17.69 2.51
N VAL A 111 0.22 17.56 3.80
CA VAL A 111 -0.08 16.26 4.40
C VAL A 111 -1.40 15.72 3.85
N GLU A 112 -2.44 16.55 3.75
CA GLU A 112 -3.73 16.17 3.19
C GLU A 112 -3.58 15.60 1.77
N MET A 113 -2.84 16.29 0.90
CA MET A 113 -2.54 15.79 -0.45
C MET A 113 -1.85 14.41 -0.45
N LYS A 114 -0.92 14.18 0.48
CA LYS A 114 -0.25 12.87 0.60
C LYS A 114 -1.21 11.77 1.05
N LEU A 115 -2.03 12.04 2.06
CA LEU A 115 -3.00 11.07 2.56
C LEU A 115 -4.11 10.78 1.53
N LEU A 116 -4.54 11.78 0.76
CA LEU A 116 -5.48 11.60 -0.36
C LEU A 116 -4.92 10.73 -1.48
N ALA A 117 -3.61 10.82 -1.77
CA ALA A 117 -2.97 9.92 -2.72
C ALA A 117 -2.97 8.47 -2.19
N GLN A 118 -2.59 8.27 -0.92
CA GLN A 118 -2.63 6.95 -0.28
C GLN A 118 -4.03 6.35 -0.21
N GLN A 119 -5.05 7.18 0.05
CA GLN A 119 -6.45 6.77 0.04
C GLN A 119 -6.86 6.22 -1.33
N ARG A 120 -6.53 6.94 -2.41
CA ARG A 120 -6.84 6.50 -3.78
C ARG A 120 -6.14 5.19 -4.13
N ASP A 121 -4.87 5.04 -3.73
CA ASP A 121 -4.12 3.80 -3.96
C ASP A 121 -4.75 2.60 -3.23
N LEU A 122 -5.20 2.78 -1.98
CA LEU A 122 -5.90 1.72 -1.24
C LEU A 122 -7.29 1.43 -1.80
N GLN A 123 -8.05 2.47 -2.16
CA GLN A 123 -9.37 2.32 -2.79
C GLN A 123 -9.30 1.57 -4.12
N ALA A 124 -8.21 1.74 -4.90
CA ALA A 124 -7.98 0.96 -6.11
C ALA A 124 -7.58 -0.50 -5.82
N LYS A 125 -6.78 -0.74 -4.77
CA LYS A 125 -6.31 -2.09 -4.39
C LYS A 125 -7.41 -2.99 -3.84
N ILE A 126 -8.36 -2.45 -3.08
CA ILE A 126 -9.44 -3.25 -2.47
C ILE A 126 -10.22 -4.08 -3.51
N PRO A 127 -10.79 -3.49 -4.59
CA PRO A 127 -11.51 -4.27 -5.59
C PRO A 127 -10.60 -5.21 -6.38
N ASP A 128 -9.31 -4.89 -6.52
CA ASP A 128 -8.35 -5.80 -7.16
C ASP A 128 -8.10 -7.05 -6.31
N ILE A 129 -8.01 -6.92 -4.98
CA ILE A 129 -7.89 -8.05 -4.06
C ILE A 129 -9.18 -8.88 -4.04
N GLU A 130 -10.35 -8.23 -4.06
CA GLU A 130 -11.66 -8.92 -4.13
C GLU A 130 -11.79 -9.74 -5.42
N LYS A 131 -11.40 -9.19 -6.58
CA LYS A 131 -11.35 -9.96 -7.83
C LYS A 131 -10.41 -11.15 -7.76
N CYS A 132 -9.25 -11.02 -7.10
CA CYS A 132 -8.34 -12.14 -6.91
C CYS A 132 -8.98 -13.26 -6.07
N LEU A 133 -9.74 -12.92 -5.03
CA LEU A 133 -10.51 -13.89 -4.24
C LEU A 133 -11.58 -14.59 -5.08
N ASP A 134 -12.31 -13.85 -5.91
CA ASP A 134 -13.34 -14.42 -6.78
C ASP A 134 -12.76 -15.42 -7.78
N VAL A 135 -11.57 -15.13 -8.32
CA VAL A 135 -10.85 -16.05 -9.23
C VAL A 135 -10.44 -17.32 -8.48
N VAL A 136 -9.86 -17.21 -7.29
CA VAL A 136 -9.46 -18.39 -6.49
C VAL A 136 -10.68 -19.23 -6.12
N ALA A 137 -11.78 -18.59 -5.71
CA ALA A 137 -13.03 -19.27 -5.42
C ALA A 137 -13.63 -19.98 -6.65
N THR A 138 -13.50 -19.40 -7.84
CA THR A 138 -13.93 -20.03 -9.10
C THR A 138 -13.09 -21.27 -9.42
N LEU A 139 -11.77 -21.20 -9.18
CA LEU A 139 -10.87 -22.34 -9.36
C LEU A 139 -11.19 -23.46 -8.35
N GLU A 140 -11.43 -23.11 -7.08
CA GLU A 140 -11.84 -24.06 -6.04
C GLU A 140 -13.21 -24.71 -6.33
N ALA A 141 -14.17 -23.96 -6.87
CA ALA A 141 -15.49 -24.50 -7.22
C ALA A 141 -15.45 -25.44 -8.43
N LYS A 142 -14.54 -25.18 -9.37
CA LYS A 142 -14.30 -26.03 -10.55
C LYS A 142 -13.52 -27.30 -10.16
N LYS A 143 -12.66 -27.22 -9.15
CA LYS A 143 -11.91 -28.36 -8.61
C LYS A 143 -12.86 -29.50 -8.20
N GLY A 144 -12.72 -30.65 -8.86
CA GLY A 144 -13.50 -31.86 -8.57
C GLY A 144 -14.79 -32.02 -9.37
N THR A 145 -15.18 -31.03 -10.19
CA THR A 145 -16.25 -31.21 -11.19
C THR A 145 -15.78 -31.97 -12.43
N GLY A 146 -14.46 -32.03 -12.67
CA GLY A 146 -13.85 -32.68 -13.83
C GLY A 146 -14.12 -31.94 -15.15
N GLU A 147 -14.70 -30.74 -15.08
CA GLU A 147 -14.90 -29.88 -16.24
C GLU A 147 -13.67 -29.01 -16.50
N ALA A 148 -13.07 -29.18 -17.68
CA ALA A 148 -11.96 -28.35 -18.10
C ALA A 148 -12.36 -26.87 -18.18
N LEU A 149 -11.67 -26.00 -17.44
CA LEU A 149 -11.95 -24.57 -17.42
C LEU A 149 -11.29 -23.89 -18.62
N ILE A 150 -12.10 -23.55 -19.62
CA ILE A 150 -11.63 -22.81 -20.80
C ILE A 150 -11.75 -21.31 -20.53
N ALA A 151 -10.63 -20.60 -20.63
CA ALA A 151 -10.57 -19.15 -20.46
C ALA A 151 -9.75 -18.50 -21.57
N ASP A 152 -10.17 -17.32 -22.01
CA ASP A 152 -9.41 -16.51 -22.96
C ASP A 152 -8.43 -15.61 -22.19
N PHE A 153 -7.13 -15.84 -22.38
CA PHE A 153 -6.04 -15.12 -21.73
C PHE A 153 -5.49 -14.04 -22.64
N GLU A 154 -5.36 -12.82 -22.11
CA GLU A 154 -4.69 -11.73 -22.81
C GLU A 154 -3.17 -11.94 -22.80
N VAL A 155 -2.57 -12.14 -23.98
CA VAL A 155 -1.11 -12.34 -24.15
C VAL A 155 -0.41 -11.00 -24.40
N SER A 156 -1.08 -10.11 -25.12
CA SER A 156 -0.65 -8.74 -25.41
C SER A 156 -1.88 -7.86 -25.56
N GLU A 157 -1.69 -6.54 -25.61
CA GLU A 157 -2.78 -5.57 -25.73
C GLU A 157 -3.67 -5.89 -26.94
N GLY A 158 -4.91 -6.30 -26.66
CA GLY A 158 -5.88 -6.71 -27.69
C GLY A 158 -5.65 -8.06 -28.35
N ILE A 159 -4.68 -8.86 -27.87
CA ILE A 159 -4.38 -10.21 -28.37
C ILE A 159 -4.74 -11.23 -27.30
N TYR A 160 -5.76 -12.04 -27.58
CA TYR A 160 -6.27 -13.07 -26.68
C TYR A 160 -5.98 -14.47 -27.22
N SER A 161 -5.62 -15.39 -26.33
CA SER A 161 -5.43 -16.80 -26.64
C SER A 161 -6.30 -17.64 -25.73
N ARG A 162 -6.98 -18.64 -26.32
CA ARG A 162 -7.78 -19.59 -25.56
C ARG A 162 -6.88 -20.61 -24.88
N ALA A 163 -7.00 -20.75 -23.57
CA ALA A 163 -6.30 -21.79 -22.82
C ALA A 163 -7.28 -22.66 -22.04
N CYS A 164 -6.88 -23.91 -21.87
CA CYS A 164 -7.53 -24.86 -21.00
C CYS A 164 -6.74 -24.89 -19.68
N ILE A 165 -7.41 -24.62 -18.57
CA ILE A 165 -6.83 -24.66 -17.23
C ILE A 165 -7.09 -26.05 -16.67
N GLU A 166 -6.03 -26.76 -16.33
CA GLU A 166 -6.10 -28.05 -15.64
C GLU A 166 -6.38 -27.85 -14.15
N ASP A 167 -7.04 -28.82 -13.54
CA ASP A 167 -7.35 -28.84 -12.11
C ASP A 167 -6.05 -28.92 -11.29
N ASN A 168 -5.54 -27.76 -10.86
CA ASN A 168 -4.39 -27.67 -9.97
C ASN A 168 -4.81 -27.10 -8.62
N ASP A 169 -4.09 -27.55 -7.58
CA ASP A 169 -4.36 -27.21 -6.18
C ASP A 169 -3.64 -25.94 -5.72
N SER A 170 -2.86 -25.33 -6.61
CA SER A 170 -1.97 -24.22 -6.32
C SER A 170 -2.14 -23.06 -7.29
N VAL A 171 -1.84 -21.86 -6.78
CA VAL A 171 -1.89 -20.59 -7.49
C VAL A 171 -0.62 -19.78 -7.22
N CYS A 172 -0.17 -19.05 -8.23
CA CYS A 172 1.00 -18.18 -8.10
C CYS A 172 0.58 -16.75 -7.76
N LEU A 173 1.09 -16.23 -6.64
CA LEU A 173 0.84 -14.86 -6.18
C LEU A 173 2.11 -14.01 -6.30
N TRP A 174 1.93 -12.77 -6.78
CA TRP A 174 2.99 -11.78 -6.82
C TRP A 174 3.03 -10.97 -5.53
N LEU A 175 4.11 -11.08 -4.76
CA LEU A 175 4.26 -10.44 -3.45
C LEU A 175 4.95 -9.06 -3.53
N GLY A 176 5.46 -8.70 -4.71
CA GLY A 176 6.26 -7.50 -4.93
C GLY A 176 7.76 -7.79 -4.98
N ALA A 177 8.56 -6.75 -5.17
CA ALA A 177 10.03 -6.85 -5.25
C ALA A 177 10.57 -7.93 -6.21
N ASN A 178 9.87 -8.16 -7.33
CA ASN A 178 10.17 -9.22 -8.31
C ASN A 178 10.08 -10.65 -7.78
N VAL A 179 9.27 -10.88 -6.74
CA VAL A 179 9.06 -12.18 -6.12
C VAL A 179 7.64 -12.68 -6.41
N MET A 180 7.57 -13.90 -6.95
CA MET A 180 6.36 -14.68 -7.12
C MET A 180 6.51 -15.98 -6.33
N LEU A 181 5.48 -16.36 -5.57
CA LEU A 181 5.45 -17.62 -4.83
C LEU A 181 4.17 -18.40 -5.15
N GLU A 182 4.31 -19.71 -5.17
CA GLU A 182 3.21 -20.66 -5.29
C GLU A 182 2.61 -20.92 -3.91
N TYR A 183 1.29 -20.87 -3.82
CA TYR A 183 0.50 -21.15 -2.62
C TYR A 183 -0.59 -22.14 -2.97
N SER A 184 -1.04 -22.94 -2.00
CA SER A 184 -2.29 -23.69 -2.19
C SER A 184 -3.49 -22.74 -2.28
N CYS A 185 -4.59 -23.17 -2.91
CA CYS A 185 -5.80 -22.33 -2.99
C CYS A 185 -6.30 -21.87 -1.61
N GLU A 186 -6.22 -22.76 -0.60
CA GLU A 186 -6.61 -22.46 0.77
C GLU A 186 -5.71 -21.37 1.41
N GLU A 187 -4.38 -21.52 1.28
CA GLU A 187 -3.42 -20.55 1.79
C GLU A 187 -3.54 -19.19 1.10
N ALA A 188 -3.74 -19.20 -0.22
CA ALA A 188 -3.96 -18.00 -1.02
C ALA A 188 -5.22 -17.26 -0.56
N THR A 189 -6.32 -17.98 -0.34
CA THR A 189 -7.57 -17.41 0.16
C THR A 189 -7.39 -16.77 1.53
N LEU A 190 -6.69 -17.43 2.46
CA LEU A 190 -6.39 -16.86 3.78
C LEU A 190 -5.50 -15.61 3.69
N LEU A 191 -4.45 -15.65 2.87
CA LEU A 191 -3.53 -14.53 2.68
C LEU A 191 -4.25 -13.31 2.07
N LEU A 192 -5.06 -13.54 1.03
CA LEU A 192 -5.83 -12.49 0.37
C LEU A 192 -6.88 -11.88 1.29
N LYS A 193 -7.60 -12.69 2.09
CA LYS A 193 -8.56 -12.19 3.09
C LYS A 193 -7.87 -11.33 4.15
N LYS A 194 -6.72 -11.77 4.66
CA LYS A 194 -5.93 -10.98 5.62
C LYS A 194 -5.46 -9.66 5.01
N ASN A 195 -5.01 -9.67 3.76
CA ASN A 195 -4.59 -8.46 3.06
C ASN A 195 -5.76 -7.49 2.83
N LEU A 196 -6.94 -8.02 2.50
CA LEU A 196 -8.17 -7.25 2.34
C LEU A 196 -8.57 -6.57 3.65
N GLU A 197 -8.58 -7.30 4.77
CA GLU A 197 -8.89 -6.75 6.09
C GLU A 197 -7.91 -5.63 6.47
N ASN A 198 -6.60 -5.88 6.30
CA ASN A 198 -5.57 -4.88 6.56
C ASN A 198 -5.74 -3.62 5.69
N ALA A 199 -6.09 -3.79 4.41
CA ALA A 199 -6.32 -2.67 3.50
C ALA A 199 -7.55 -1.85 3.90
N LYS A 200 -8.65 -2.50 4.31
CA LYS A 200 -9.88 -1.85 4.80
C LYS A 200 -9.63 -1.11 6.11
N ALA A 201 -8.99 -1.75 7.09
CA ALA A 201 -8.61 -1.11 8.35
C ALA A 201 -7.69 0.12 8.12
N SER A 202 -6.71 -0.01 7.22
CA SER A 202 -5.81 1.11 6.88
C SER A 202 -6.56 2.26 6.21
N LEU A 203 -7.55 1.96 5.37
CA LEU A 203 -8.40 2.96 4.73
C LEU A 203 -9.24 3.72 5.75
N GLU A 204 -9.82 3.04 6.74
CA GLU A 204 -10.60 3.68 7.81
C GLU A 204 -9.75 4.65 8.64
N VAL A 205 -8.53 4.24 9.00
CA VAL A 205 -7.58 5.11 9.71
C VAL A 205 -7.25 6.35 8.86
N LEU A 206 -6.98 6.17 7.56
CA LEU A 206 -6.70 7.27 6.64
C LEU A 206 -7.88 8.24 6.50
N ILE A 207 -9.11 7.73 6.44
CA ILE A 207 -10.32 8.57 6.39
C ILE A 207 -10.41 9.41 7.67
N ALA A 208 -10.19 8.80 8.84
CA ALA A 208 -10.20 9.53 10.10
C ALA A 208 -9.11 10.62 10.17
N ASP A 209 -7.92 10.35 9.63
CA ASP A 209 -6.84 11.34 9.56
C ASP A 209 -7.15 12.49 8.59
N LEU A 210 -7.78 12.19 7.45
CA LEU A 210 -8.23 13.21 6.49
C LEU A 210 -9.31 14.11 7.08
N LEU A 211 -10.25 13.54 7.84
CA LEU A 211 -11.26 14.32 8.57
C LEU A 211 -10.59 15.26 9.58
N PHE A 212 -9.64 14.75 10.35
CA PHE A 212 -8.87 15.59 11.29
C PHE A 212 -8.18 16.76 10.57
N LEU A 213 -7.49 16.51 9.46
CA LEU A 213 -6.81 17.55 8.69
C LEU A 213 -7.77 18.58 8.11
N ARG A 214 -8.92 18.15 7.59
CA ARG A 214 -9.96 19.06 7.09
C ARG A 214 -10.44 20.01 8.20
N ASP A 215 -10.64 19.47 9.40
CA ASP A 215 -11.04 20.28 10.55
C ASP A 215 -9.91 21.24 10.96
N GLN A 216 -8.64 20.83 10.92
CA GLN A 216 -7.50 21.72 11.19
C GLN A 216 -7.38 22.86 10.16
N VAL A 217 -7.56 22.56 8.88
CA VAL A 217 -7.57 23.57 7.80
C VAL A 217 -8.71 24.56 8.01
N THR A 218 -9.88 24.09 8.43
CA THR A 218 -11.05 24.94 8.69
C THR A 218 -10.85 25.83 9.91
N VAL A 219 -10.20 25.33 10.97
CA VAL A 219 -9.89 26.10 12.19
C VAL A 219 -8.80 27.16 11.93
N THR A 220 -7.90 26.91 10.97
CA THR A 220 -6.77 27.83 10.67
C THR A 220 -7.14 28.92 9.65
N GLN A 221 -8.19 28.74 8.85
CA GLN A 221 -8.68 29.74 7.87
C GLN A 221 -9.49 30.85 8.55
#